data_AF-A0A5B7JL46-F1
#
_entry.id   AF-A0A5B7JL46-F1
#
_cell.length_a   1.000
_cell.length_b   1.000
_cell.length_c   1.000
_cell.angle_alpha   90.00
_cell.angle_beta   90.00
_cell.angle_gamma   90.00
#
_symmetry.space_group_name_H-M   'P 1'
#
loop_
_entity.id
_entity.type
_entity.pdbx_description
1 polymer ?
#
loop_
_entity_poly.entity_id
_entity_poly.type
_entity_poly.pdbx_seq_one_letter_code
_entity_poly.pdbx_strand_id
1 'polypeptide(L)'
;MIRPKLEYAAVVWLLSLKKDIKRLEWIQRTATKMVPELKDLTYEERLKEMGLPTLQDRRERGDLITLNKIVNGIEKIDKQDLVLVTEAERTRGHAKKIRKKQCLQDI
;
A
#
# COMPACT_ATOMS: atom_id res chain seq x y z
N MET A 1 -8.69 -11.57 -19.99
CA MET A 1 -9.14 -10.57 -19.00
C MET A 1 -8.12 -9.44 -18.97
N ILE A 2 -8.51 -8.23 -19.36
CA ILE A 2 -7.61 -7.06 -19.40
C ILE A 2 -7.68 -6.38 -18.03
N ARG A 3 -6.53 -6.23 -17.35
CA ARG A 3 -6.50 -5.48 -16.08
C ARG A 3 -6.70 -3.99 -16.38
N PRO A 4 -7.66 -3.29 -15.74
CA PRO A 4 -7.79 -1.84 -15.85
C PRO A 4 -6.45 -1.16 -15.51
N LYS A 5 -6.12 -0.04 -16.17
CA LYS A 5 -4.84 0.68 -15.93
C LYS A 5 -4.60 0.99 -14.45
N LEU A 6 -5.68 1.22 -13.69
CA LEU A 6 -5.65 1.46 -12.25
C LEU A 6 -5.13 0.23 -11.47
N GLU A 7 -5.50 -0.98 -11.88
CA GLU A 7 -5.03 -2.23 -11.27
C GLU A 7 -3.62 -2.60 -11.73
N TYR A 8 -3.23 -2.25 -12.96
CA TYR A 8 -1.85 -2.47 -13.43
C TYR A 8 -0.85 -1.67 -12.60
N ALA A 9 -1.20 -0.42 -12.25
CA ALA A 9 -0.37 0.42 -11.41
C ALA A 9 -0.24 -0.10 -9.97
N ALA A 10 -1.10 -1.03 -9.50
CA ALA A 10 -1.04 -1.61 -8.15
C ALA A 10 0.33 -2.20 -7.81
N VAL A 11 1.02 -2.83 -8.78
CA VAL A 11 2.36 -3.39 -8.58
C VAL A 11 3.40 -2.30 -8.31
N VAL A 12 3.25 -1.14 -8.95
CA VAL A 12 4.10 0.03 -8.70
C VAL A 12 3.84 0.61 -7.32
N TRP A 13 2.59 0.58 -6.84
CA TRP A 13 2.23 1.07 -5.51
C TRP A 13 2.63 0.13 -4.36
N LEU A 14 2.86 -1.16 -4.66
CA LEU A 14 3.31 -2.19 -3.71
C LEU A 14 4.84 -2.23 -3.52
N LEU A 15 5.60 -1.30 -4.13
CA LEU A 15 7.05 -1.24 -4.00
C LEU A 15 7.47 -1.08 -2.53
N SER A 16 8.04 -2.14 -1.96
CA SER A 16 8.54 -2.20 -0.59
C SER A 16 9.85 -1.43 -0.39
N LEU A 17 10.51 -1.04 -1.48
CA LEU A 17 11.79 -0.36 -1.46
C LEU A 17 11.62 1.14 -1.18
N LYS A 18 12.25 1.62 -0.10
CA LYS A 18 12.23 3.05 0.31
C LYS A 18 12.63 4.03 -0.81
N LYS A 19 13.45 3.59 -1.77
CA LYS A 19 13.90 4.41 -2.91
C LYS A 19 12.76 4.73 -3.87
N ASP A 20 11.94 3.74 -4.18
CA ASP A 20 10.84 3.91 -5.14
C ASP A 20 9.70 4.72 -4.54
N ILE A 21 9.45 4.55 -3.23
CA ILE A 21 8.51 5.38 -2.48
C ILE A 21 8.92 6.86 -2.57
N LYS A 22 10.19 7.17 -2.31
CA LYS A 22 10.71 8.54 -2.43
C LYS A 22 10.58 9.08 -3.86
N ARG A 23 10.80 8.23 -4.87
CA ARG A 23 10.69 8.61 -6.28
C ARG A 23 9.25 8.94 -6.67
N LEU A 24 8.29 8.11 -6.26
CA LEU A 24 6.85 8.35 -6.53
C LEU A 24 6.35 9.61 -5.81
N GLU A 25 6.76 9.80 -4.56
CA GLU A 25 6.42 10.99 -3.78
C GLU A 25 7.00 12.26 -4.40
N TRP A 26 8.23 12.19 -4.92
CA TRP A 26 8.85 13.29 -5.67
C TRP A 26 8.10 13.61 -6.97
N ILE A 27 7.64 12.59 -7.71
CA ILE A 27 6.82 12.78 -8.91
C ILE A 27 5.51 13.49 -8.55
N GLN A 28 4.83 13.06 -7.49
CA GLN A 28 3.60 13.71 -7.02
C GLN A 28 3.85 15.17 -6.65
N ARG A 29 4.89 15.46 -5.85
CA ARG A 29 5.29 16.83 -5.48
C ARG A 29 5.60 17.72 -6.67
N THR A 30 6.21 17.15 -7.70
CA THR A 30 6.58 17.88 -8.92
C THR A 30 5.33 18.17 -9.76
N ALA A 31 4.47 17.17 -9.97
CA ALA A 31 3.22 17.34 -10.69
C ALA A 31 2.31 18.38 -10.00
N THR A 32 2.18 18.33 -8.67
CA THR A 32 1.39 19.33 -7.94
C THR A 32 2.01 20.72 -7.95
N LYS A 33 3.31 20.86 -8.28
CA LYS A 33 4.00 22.17 -8.39
C LYS A 33 3.82 22.80 -9.77
N MET A 34 3.45 22.00 -10.77
CA MET A 34 3.24 22.50 -12.14
C MET A 34 1.97 23.34 -12.27
N VAL A 35 1.04 23.25 -11.30
CA VAL A 35 -0.16 24.09 -11.26
C VAL A 35 0.21 25.49 -10.75
N PRO A 36 0.13 26.55 -11.58
CA PRO A 36 0.65 27.88 -11.23
C PRO A 36 0.00 28.47 -9.96
N GLU A 37 -1.30 28.27 -9.80
CA GLU A 37 -2.10 28.78 -8.68
C GLU A 37 -1.72 28.16 -7.33
N LEU A 38 -1.15 26.95 -7.36
CA LEU A 38 -0.84 26.17 -6.17
C LEU A 38 0.67 26.10 -5.91
N LYS A 39 1.50 26.68 -6.79
CA LYS A 39 2.96 26.53 -6.80
C LYS A 39 3.64 26.96 -5.49
N ASP A 40 3.12 28.00 -4.86
CA ASP A 40 3.69 28.62 -3.66
C ASP A 40 3.16 28.00 -2.36
N LEU A 41 2.14 27.14 -2.44
CA LEU A 41 1.58 26.45 -1.29
C LEU A 41 2.48 25.29 -0.83
N THR A 42 2.37 24.95 0.45
CA THR A 42 3.03 23.76 0.99
C THR A 42 2.49 22.50 0.31
N TYR A 43 3.26 21.41 0.34
CA TYR A 43 2.83 20.17 -0.32
C TYR A 43 1.50 19.66 0.22
N GLU A 44 1.28 19.71 1.53
CA GLU A 44 0.05 19.24 2.17
C GLU A 44 -1.16 20.09 1.77
N GLU A 45 -0.99 21.42 1.68
CA GLU A 45 -2.04 22.33 1.20
C GLU A 45 -2.38 22.07 -0.26
N ARG A 46 -1.36 21.85 -1.11
CA ARG A 46 -1.58 21.48 -2.52
C ARG A 46 -2.37 20.18 -2.67
N LEU A 47 -2.08 19.18 -1.82
CA LEU A 47 -2.84 17.93 -1.83
C LEU A 47 -4.29 18.14 -1.42
N LYS A 48 -4.52 18.97 -0.40
CA LYS A 48 -5.86 19.30 0.10
C LYS A 48 -6.70 20.03 -0.94
N GLU A 49 -6.14 21.07 -1.57
CA GLU A 49 -6.80 21.84 -2.63
C GLU A 49 -7.13 20.97 -3.85
N MET A 50 -6.26 20.02 -4.21
CA MET A 50 -6.50 19.09 -5.31
C MET A 50 -7.39 17.88 -4.92
N GLY A 51 -7.76 17.73 -3.64
CA GLY A 51 -8.47 16.54 -3.15
C GLY A 51 -7.70 15.24 -3.37
N LEU A 52 -6.36 15.30 -3.41
CA LEU A 52 -5.50 14.14 -3.66
C LEU A 52 -5.08 13.49 -2.35
N PRO A 53 -5.27 12.16 -2.16
CA PRO A 53 -4.71 11.47 -1.02
C PRO A 53 -3.18 11.43 -1.12
N THR A 54 -2.52 11.37 0.04
CA THR A 54 -1.07 11.18 0.11
C THR A 54 -0.67 9.83 -0.50
N LEU A 55 0.59 9.69 -0.89
CA LEU A 55 1.09 8.41 -1.39
C LEU A 55 0.94 7.29 -0.34
N GLN A 56 1.11 7.63 0.93
CA GLN A 56 0.95 6.71 2.05
C GLN A 56 -0.51 6.22 2.18
N ASP A 57 -1.49 7.14 2.17
CA ASP A 57 -2.90 6.77 2.28
C ASP A 57 -3.35 5.88 1.11
N ARG A 58 -2.86 6.18 -0.10
CA ARG A 58 -3.13 5.35 -1.29
C ARG A 58 -2.58 3.95 -1.14
N ARG A 59 -1.39 3.81 -0.56
CA ARG A 59 -0.76 2.52 -0.31
C ARG A 59 -1.51 1.74 0.75
N GLU A 60 -1.83 2.36 1.89
CA GLU A 60 -2.60 1.72 2.95
C GLU A 60 -3.93 1.18 2.41
N ARG A 61 -4.61 1.97 1.58
CA ARG A 61 -5.81 1.52 0.87
C ARG A 61 -5.54 0.35 -0.07
N GLY A 62 -4.45 0.38 -0.85
CA GLY A 62 -4.05 -0.71 -1.75
C GLY A 62 -3.74 -2.01 -1.00
N ASP A 63 -3.03 -1.91 0.12
CA ASP A 63 -2.69 -3.03 1.00
C ASP A 63 -3.96 -3.66 1.60
N LEU A 64 -4.91 -2.83 2.06
CA LEU A 64 -6.21 -3.28 2.57
C LEU A 64 -7.06 -3.97 1.49
N ILE A 65 -7.09 -3.43 0.27
CA ILE A 65 -7.80 -4.05 -0.87
C ILE A 65 -7.19 -5.42 -1.19
N THR A 66 -5.85 -5.49 -1.23
CA THR A 66 -5.12 -6.73 -1.50
C THR A 66 -5.43 -7.77 -0.42
N LEU A 67 -5.32 -7.40 0.86
CA LEU A 67 -5.68 -8.26 1.99
C LEU A 67 -7.13 -8.74 1.91
N ASN A 68 -8.08 -7.87 1.55
CA ASN A 68 -9.47 -8.25 1.38
C ASN A 68 -9.65 -9.29 0.26
N LYS A 69 -9.01 -9.09 -0.89
CA LYS A 69 -9.03 -10.05 -2.02
C LYS A 69 -8.51 -11.41 -1.60
N ILE A 70 -7.42 -11.47 -0.83
CA ILE A 70 -6.85 -12.72 -0.32
C ILE A 70 -7.78 -13.38 0.71
N VAL A 71 -8.27 -12.62 1.69
CA VAL A 71 -9.18 -13.15 2.73
C VAL A 71 -10.43 -13.75 2.11
N ASN A 72 -10.97 -13.11 1.08
CA ASN A 72 -12.16 -13.55 0.36
C ASN A 72 -11.87 -14.59 -0.76
N GLY A 73 -10.63 -15.03 -0.93
CA GLY A 73 -10.25 -16.07 -1.90
C GLY A 73 -10.34 -15.64 -3.37
N ILE A 74 -10.36 -14.33 -3.64
CA ILE A 74 -10.38 -13.75 -4.99
C ILE A 74 -8.99 -13.84 -5.63
N GLU A 75 -7.93 -13.69 -4.83
CA GLU A 75 -6.54 -13.86 -5.28
C GLU A 75 -6.01 -15.25 -4.88
N LYS A 76 -5.29 -15.89 -5.81
CA LYS A 76 -4.61 -17.19 -5.63
C LYS A 76 -3.30 -17.04 -4.86
N ILE A 77 -3.33 -16.33 -3.73
CA ILE A 77 -2.22 -16.30 -2.79
C ILE A 77 -2.68 -17.11 -1.59
N ASP A 78 -1.88 -18.10 -1.18
CA ASP A 78 -2.25 -18.91 -0.03
C ASP A 78 -2.25 -18.02 1.23
N LYS A 79 -3.30 -18.12 2.03
CA LYS A 79 -3.45 -17.28 3.25
C LYS A 79 -2.27 -17.48 4.21
N GLN A 80 -1.67 -18.67 4.15
CA GLN A 80 -0.49 -19.08 4.90
C GLN A 80 0.78 -18.30 4.52
N ASP A 81 0.87 -17.78 3.29
CA ASP A 81 2.04 -17.05 2.80
C ASP A 81 2.07 -15.59 3.25
N LEU A 82 0.91 -14.99 3.51
CA LEU A 82 0.78 -13.59 3.94
C LEU A 82 0.80 -13.43 5.45
N VAL A 83 0.24 -14.41 6.15
CA VAL A 83 0.10 -14.42 7.59
C VAL A 83 0.20 -15.85 8.08
N LEU A 84 1.19 -16.16 8.93
CA LEU A 84 1.12 -17.34 9.79
C LEU A 84 -0.02 -17.09 10.79
N VAL A 85 -1.26 -17.39 10.40
CA VAL A 85 -2.40 -17.42 11.30
C VAL A 85 -2.16 -18.63 12.18
N THR A 86 -1.65 -18.41 13.39
CA THR A 86 -1.45 -19.48 14.35
C THR A 86 -2.72 -19.59 15.20
N GLU A 87 -3.26 -20.79 15.36
CA GLU A 87 -4.25 -21.11 16.38
C GLU A 87 -3.54 -21.06 17.75
N ALA A 88 -3.33 -19.86 18.28
CA ALA A 88 -2.79 -19.69 19.62
C ALA A 88 -3.95 -19.65 20.61
N GLU A 89 -4.05 -20.66 21.49
CA GLU A 89 -5.10 -20.81 22.51
C GLU A 89 -5.19 -19.63 23.49
N ARG A 90 -4.14 -18.82 23.61
CA ARG A 90 -4.07 -17.68 24.54
C ARG A 90 -3.80 -16.38 23.82
N THR A 91 -4.87 -15.65 23.54
CA THR A 91 -4.84 -14.24 23.19
C THR A 91 -5.65 -13.45 24.21
N ARG A 92 -5.17 -12.26 24.58
CA ARG A 92 -5.95 -11.32 25.40
C ARG A 92 -7.06 -10.71 24.54
N GLY A 93 -8.12 -11.47 24.29
CA GLY A 93 -9.41 -10.95 23.78
C GLY A 93 -9.77 -11.17 22.30
N HIS A 94 -9.00 -11.90 21.49
CA HIS A 94 -9.37 -12.15 20.07
C HIS A 94 -8.78 -13.46 19.49
N ALA A 95 -9.59 -14.28 18.81
CA ALA A 95 -9.21 -15.64 18.42
C ALA A 95 -8.16 -15.78 17.28
N LYS A 96 -7.74 -14.68 16.64
CA LYS A 96 -6.85 -14.73 15.46
C LYS A 96 -5.56 -13.96 15.71
N LYS A 97 -4.41 -14.63 15.62
CA LYS A 97 -3.07 -14.01 15.79
C LYS A 97 -2.28 -14.05 14.48
N ILE A 98 -1.77 -12.89 14.06
CA ILE A 98 -0.93 -12.73 12.86
C ILE A 98 0.54 -12.91 13.28
N ARG A 99 1.26 -13.88 12.68
CA ARG A 99 2.73 -13.94 12.73
C ARG A 99 3.32 -13.72 11.34
N LYS A 100 4.42 -12.97 11.26
CA LYS A 100 5.18 -12.76 10.02
C LYS A 100 6.37 -13.72 10.02
N LYS A 101 6.63 -14.44 8.91
CA LYS A 101 7.89 -15.18 8.74
C LYS A 101 9.05 -14.20 8.79
N GLN A 102 10.08 -14.49 9.57
CA GLN A 102 11.33 -13.74 9.52
C GLN A 102 11.98 -14.03 8.15
N CYS A 103 12.30 -12.99 7.38
CA CYS A 103 13.07 -13.17 6.16
C CYS A 103 14.48 -13.61 6.56
N LEU A 104 14.80 -14.89 6.33
CA LEU A 104 16.20 -15.33 6.33
C LEU A 104 16.81 -14.83 5.01
N GLN A 105 17.93 -14.12 5.12
CA GLN A 105 18.78 -13.85 3.96
C GLN A 105 19.51 -15.16 3.67
N ASP A 106 18.98 -15.95 2.75
CA ASP A 106 19.71 -17.08 2.22
C ASP A 106 20.82 -16.52 1.30
N ILE A 107 22.07 -16.70 1.73
CA ILE A 107 23.31 -16.45 0.98
C ILE A 107 23.62 -17.69 0.14
#